data_AF-A0A1Q7V2C7-F1
#
_entry.id   AF-A0A1Q7V2C7-F1
#
_cell.length_a   1.000
_cell.length_b   1.000
_cell.length_c   1.000
_cell.angle_alpha   90.00
_cell.angle_beta   90.00
_cell.angle_gamma   90.00
#
_symmetry.space_group_name_H-M   'P 1'
#
loop_
_entity.id
_entity.type
_entity.pdbx_description
1 polymer ?
#
loop_
_entity_poly.entity_id
_entity_poly.type
_entity_poly.pdbx_seq_one_letter_code
_entity_poly.pdbx_strand_id
1 'polypeptide(L)'
;MSGDHKLWLLIECKKNNPEFINWVFFSKFRTPLDAFNISQVENKAREAPATGWDTTSAIRNLGLSPGEAVADEARETKGDYAHLKGGDKTKTSNKAIQDAAYQVALATQAIVGEDSSISGRLGMRGVATSPAWRIKAYIPAIVTTAKLVVCDFDPADVNPVTGEVPFDKATLREVPSVTFEYTLPRHLQFGPADISRSYGEGLVDLFTRMHLLVIQSGHFADVLKELGKGDLNPAQGAAS
;
A
#
# COMPACT_ATOMS: atom_id res chain seq x y z
N MET A 1 25.92 10.95 10.36
CA MET A 1 25.48 9.76 9.61
C MET A 1 24.58 10.24 8.48
N SER A 2 25.13 10.48 7.28
CA SER A 2 24.29 10.74 6.10
C SER A 2 23.57 9.43 5.79
N GLY A 3 22.29 9.35 6.15
CA GLY A 3 21.53 8.11 5.98
C GLY A 3 21.46 7.73 4.51
N ASP A 4 22.21 6.70 4.13
CA ASP A 4 22.23 6.11 2.78
C ASP A 4 20.81 5.72 2.35
N HIS A 5 19.95 5.32 3.28
CA HIS A 5 18.57 4.94 3.03
C HIS A 5 17.61 5.93 3.67
N LYS A 6 16.52 6.21 2.95
CA LYS A 6 15.41 7.08 3.36
C LYS A 6 14.09 6.33 3.21
N LEU A 7 13.23 6.49 4.20
CA LEU A 7 11.85 6.00 4.16
C LEU A 7 10.91 7.19 4.22
N TRP A 8 9.99 7.29 3.26
CA TRP A 8 9.00 8.35 3.17
C TRP A 8 7.61 7.74 3.30
N LEU A 9 6.85 8.23 4.26
CA LEU A 9 5.46 7.86 4.45
C LEU A 9 4.59 8.94 3.80
N LEU A 10 3.86 8.57 2.75
CA LEU A 10 2.98 9.47 2.01
C LEU A 10 1.56 9.26 2.51
N ILE A 11 1.03 10.22 3.25
CA ILE A 11 -0.19 10.04 4.05
C ILE A 11 -1.35 10.84 3.46
N GLU A 12 -2.46 10.16 3.21
CA GLU A 12 -3.78 10.78 3.12
C GLU A 12 -4.51 10.62 4.46
N CYS A 13 -4.97 11.72 5.05
CA CYS A 13 -5.65 11.71 6.35
C CYS A 13 -7.17 11.79 6.18
N LYS A 14 -7.92 10.81 6.73
CA LYS A 14 -9.40 10.83 6.73
C LYS A 14 -9.96 10.95 8.14
N LYS A 15 -10.64 12.07 8.40
CA LYS A 15 -11.38 12.28 9.65
C LYS A 15 -12.80 11.73 9.52
N ASN A 16 -13.11 10.76 10.36
CA ASN A 16 -14.40 10.13 10.56
C ASN A 16 -14.83 10.20 12.03
N ASN A 17 -16.12 10.03 12.33
CA ASN A 17 -16.53 9.78 13.70
C ASN A 17 -16.43 8.25 13.97
N PRO A 18 -15.48 7.78 14.81
CA PRO A 18 -15.29 6.35 15.09
C PRO A 18 -16.51 5.67 15.71
N GLU A 19 -17.40 6.42 16.36
CA GLU A 19 -18.62 5.86 16.96
C GLU A 19 -19.64 5.42 15.91
N PHE A 20 -19.56 6.00 14.71
CA PHE A 20 -20.57 5.79 13.67
C PHE A 20 -20.00 5.23 12.37
N ILE A 21 -18.68 5.17 12.20
CA ILE A 21 -18.04 4.79 10.93
C ILE A 21 -17.05 3.66 11.15
N ASN A 22 -17.33 2.52 10.52
CA ASN A 22 -16.38 1.42 10.38
C ASN A 22 -15.97 1.28 8.92
N TRP A 23 -14.68 1.09 8.69
CA TRP A 23 -14.14 0.62 7.42
C TRP A 23 -13.90 -0.88 7.55
N VAL A 24 -14.74 -1.65 6.87
CA VAL A 24 -14.73 -3.11 6.85
C VAL A 24 -13.94 -3.57 5.62
N PHE A 25 -12.89 -4.34 5.84
CA PHE A 25 -12.01 -4.89 4.81
C PHE A 25 -12.24 -6.38 4.71
N PHE A 26 -12.37 -6.91 3.49
CA PHE A 26 -12.58 -8.34 3.29
C PHE A 26 -11.25 -9.01 3.02
N SER A 27 -10.91 -9.99 3.84
CA SER A 27 -9.62 -10.66 3.74
C SER A 27 -9.47 -11.36 2.40
N LYS A 28 -8.31 -11.15 1.79
CA LYS A 28 -7.87 -11.90 0.61
C LYS A 28 -7.14 -13.16 1.07
N PHE A 29 -7.32 -14.26 0.32
CA PHE A 29 -6.55 -15.47 0.56
C PHE A 29 -5.06 -15.21 0.34
N ARG A 30 -4.25 -15.48 1.36
CA ARG A 30 -2.82 -15.19 1.28
C ARG A 30 -2.06 -16.26 0.54
N THR A 31 -1.20 -15.85 -0.39
CA THR A 31 -0.18 -16.73 -0.97
C THR A 31 1.17 -16.49 -0.28
N PRO A 32 2.08 -17.48 -0.26
CA PRO A 32 3.44 -17.28 0.24
C PRO A 32 4.23 -16.18 -0.50
N LEU A 33 3.75 -15.78 -1.68
CA LEU A 33 4.33 -14.72 -2.50
C LEU A 33 3.76 -13.33 -2.17
N ASP A 34 2.75 -13.24 -1.31
CA ASP A 34 2.16 -11.97 -0.94
C ASP A 34 3.15 -11.13 -0.14
N ALA A 35 3.55 -10.01 -0.73
CA ALA A 35 4.45 -9.05 -0.13
C ALA A 35 3.84 -7.65 -0.14
N PHE A 36 4.33 -6.75 0.71
CA PHE A 36 3.96 -5.35 0.68
C PHE A 36 4.78 -4.63 -0.39
N ASN A 37 4.16 -4.38 -1.54
CA ASN A 37 4.82 -3.78 -2.70
C ASN A 37 4.87 -2.26 -2.55
N ILE A 38 6.07 -1.69 -2.53
CA ILE A 38 6.31 -0.25 -2.43
C ILE A 38 7.16 0.26 -3.57
N SER A 39 7.01 1.54 -3.91
CA SER A 39 7.91 2.20 -4.85
C SER A 39 9.23 2.57 -4.17
N GLN A 40 10.32 2.48 -4.91
CA GLN A 40 11.66 2.88 -4.50
C GLN A 40 12.35 3.66 -5.63
N VAL A 41 13.14 4.67 -5.25
CA VAL A 41 14.15 5.27 -6.12
C VAL A 41 15.53 4.93 -5.58
N GLU A 42 16.45 4.55 -6.46
CA GLU A 42 17.82 4.19 -6.13
C GLU A 42 18.81 5.03 -6.95
N ASN A 43 19.84 5.55 -6.28
CA ASN A 43 20.96 6.26 -6.88
C ASN A 43 22.22 5.42 -6.72
N LYS A 44 22.80 4.96 -7.84
CA LYS A 44 24.05 4.19 -7.86
C LYS A 44 25.18 5.06 -8.41
N ALA A 45 26.21 5.32 -7.59
CA ALA A 45 27.40 6.02 -8.06
C ALA A 45 28.02 5.31 -9.27
N ARG A 46 28.47 6.09 -10.25
CA ARG A 46 29.13 5.53 -11.44
C ARG A 46 30.55 5.09 -11.13
N GLU A 47 31.01 4.08 -11.85
CA GLU A 47 32.40 3.63 -11.79
C GLU A 47 33.30 4.62 -12.53
N ALA A 48 34.51 4.84 -12.01
CA ALA A 48 35.51 5.68 -12.65
C ALA A 48 35.83 5.15 -14.07
N PRO A 49 36.01 6.02 -15.08
CA PRO A 49 36.24 7.47 -14.97
C PRO A 49 34.98 8.35 -15.00
N ALA A 50 33.79 7.78 -15.08
CA ALA A 50 32.55 8.55 -15.11
C ALA A 50 32.25 9.18 -13.73
N THR A 51 31.70 10.39 -13.72
CA THR A 51 31.27 11.08 -12.49
C THR A 51 29.75 11.10 -12.35
N GLY A 52 29.27 11.27 -11.11
CA GLY A 52 27.84 11.29 -10.78
C GLY A 52 27.27 9.92 -10.42
N TRP A 53 25.98 9.75 -10.65
CA TRP A 53 25.24 8.52 -10.35
C TRP A 53 24.16 8.26 -11.39
N ASP A 54 23.76 6.99 -11.51
CA ASP A 54 22.59 6.57 -12.25
C ASP A 54 21.40 6.46 -11.31
N THR A 55 20.23 6.91 -11.76
CA THR A 55 18.99 6.83 -10.99
C THR A 55 18.07 5.80 -11.62
N THR A 56 17.54 4.89 -10.80
CA THR A 56 16.54 3.90 -11.21
C THR A 56 15.35 3.93 -10.26
N SER A 57 14.17 3.63 -10.78
CA SER A 57 12.96 3.41 -9.98
C SER A 57 12.56 1.94 -10.06
N ALA A 58 12.18 1.35 -8.93
CA ALA A 58 11.76 -0.05 -8.86
C ALA A 58 10.61 -0.22 -7.88
N ILE A 59 9.85 -1.31 -8.04
CA ILE A 59 8.94 -1.79 -7.00
C ILE A 59 9.73 -2.78 -6.13
N ARG A 60 9.59 -2.65 -4.82
CA ARG A 60 10.23 -3.52 -3.83
C ARG A 60 9.18 -4.18 -2.95
N ASN A 61 9.51 -5.39 -2.54
CA ASN A 61 8.67 -6.23 -1.71
C ASN A 61 9.21 -6.14 -0.29
N LEU A 62 8.52 -5.40 0.58
CA LEU A 62 8.73 -5.49 2.02
C LEU A 62 7.87 -6.68 2.48
N GLY A 63 8.48 -7.78 2.93
CA GLY A 63 7.69 -8.93 3.38
C GLY A 63 6.60 -8.51 4.37
N LEU A 64 5.42 -9.10 4.27
CA LEU A 64 4.34 -8.85 5.21
C LEU A 64 4.57 -9.64 6.50
N SER A 65 4.29 -9.03 7.64
CA SER A 65 4.40 -9.76 8.91
C SER A 65 3.38 -10.93 8.94
N PRO A 66 3.72 -12.05 9.59
CA PRO A 66 2.76 -13.11 9.84
C PRO A 66 1.53 -12.56 10.56
N GLY A 67 0.32 -12.85 10.05
CA GLY A 67 -0.93 -12.39 10.65
C GLY A 67 -1.36 -10.96 10.30
N GLU A 68 -0.57 -10.23 9.51
CA GLU A 68 -1.02 -8.96 8.93
C GLU A 68 -2.19 -9.19 7.97
N ALA A 69 -3.24 -8.39 8.14
CA ALA A 69 -4.45 -8.46 7.31
C ALA A 69 -4.18 -7.84 5.93
N VAL A 70 -4.59 -8.54 4.88
CA VAL A 70 -4.52 -8.09 3.50
C VAL A 70 -5.91 -8.14 2.90
N ALA A 71 -6.32 -7.06 2.25
CA ALA A 71 -7.64 -6.96 1.63
C ALA A 71 -7.55 -6.25 0.29
N ASP A 72 -8.40 -6.62 -0.66
CA ASP A 72 -8.58 -5.93 -1.94
C ASP A 72 -10.00 -5.38 -2.14
N GLU A 73 -10.89 -5.64 -1.18
CA GLU A 73 -12.24 -5.08 -1.09
C GLU A 73 -12.43 -4.42 0.26
N ALA A 74 -13.09 -3.26 0.27
CA ALA A 74 -13.49 -2.61 1.50
C ALA A 74 -14.83 -1.86 1.36
N ARG A 75 -15.56 -1.78 2.47
CA ARG A 75 -16.83 -1.07 2.62
C ARG A 75 -16.82 -0.19 3.86
N GLU A 76 -17.24 1.05 3.69
CA GLU A 76 -17.64 1.93 4.78
C GLU A 76 -19.08 1.60 5.19
N THR A 77 -19.28 1.48 6.49
CA THR A 77 -20.60 1.34 7.13
C THR A 77 -20.87 2.56 8.01
N LYS A 78 -22.14 3.01 8.08
CA LYS A 78 -22.58 4.16 8.88
C LYS A 78 -23.69 3.78 9.86
N GLY A 79 -23.54 4.10 11.16
CA GLY A 79 -24.65 4.21 12.12
C GLY A 79 -24.61 3.31 13.37
N ASP A 80 -25.42 3.70 14.36
CA ASP A 80 -25.66 3.04 15.65
C ASP A 80 -26.98 2.24 15.61
N TYR A 81 -26.90 0.95 15.93
CA TYR A 81 -27.89 -0.10 15.67
C TYR A 81 -29.11 -0.05 16.59
N ALA A 82 -29.02 0.61 17.75
CA ALA A 82 -30.02 0.49 18.82
C ALA A 82 -31.30 1.32 18.59
N HIS A 83 -31.28 2.33 17.71
CA HIS A 83 -32.36 3.32 17.59
C HIS A 83 -33.15 3.30 16.27
N LEU A 84 -32.75 2.51 15.27
CA LEU A 84 -33.43 2.45 13.96
C LEU A 84 -34.46 1.31 13.89
N LYS A 85 -35.48 1.36 14.77
CA LYS A 85 -36.74 0.62 14.58
C LYS A 85 -37.51 1.25 13.41
N GLY A 86 -37.15 0.92 12.17
CA GLY A 86 -37.83 1.52 11.02
C GLY A 86 -37.23 1.25 9.64
N GLY A 87 -36.73 0.04 9.38
CA GLY A 87 -36.72 -0.52 8.02
C GLY A 87 -35.79 0.09 6.95
N ASP A 88 -34.81 0.92 7.30
CA ASP A 88 -33.92 1.52 6.28
C ASP A 88 -32.58 0.75 6.16
N LYS A 89 -32.29 0.31 4.93
CA LYS A 89 -31.13 -0.51 4.57
C LYS A 89 -29.82 0.14 5.00
N THR A 90 -28.86 -0.65 5.52
CA THR A 90 -27.49 -0.22 5.75
C THR A 90 -26.90 0.39 4.47
N LYS A 91 -26.67 1.70 4.46
CA LYS A 91 -25.97 2.36 3.35
C LYS A 91 -24.49 2.04 3.47
N THR A 92 -24.06 1.01 2.75
CA THR A 92 -22.65 0.73 2.54
C THR A 92 -22.13 1.60 1.40
N SER A 93 -20.90 2.10 1.52
CA SER A 93 -20.24 2.82 0.44
C SER A 93 -18.77 2.46 0.42
N ASN A 94 -18.16 2.37 -0.76
CA ASN A 94 -16.71 2.27 -0.87
C ASN A 94 -16.07 3.65 -1.14
N LYS A 95 -16.87 4.70 -1.35
CA LYS A 95 -16.41 5.97 -1.92
C LYS A 95 -15.31 6.63 -1.10
N ALA A 96 -15.47 6.73 0.22
CA ALA A 96 -14.48 7.40 1.06
C ALA A 96 -13.12 6.70 1.05
N ILE A 97 -13.12 5.37 1.08
CA ILE A 97 -11.91 4.53 1.03
C ILE A 97 -11.25 4.66 -0.34
N GLN A 98 -12.04 4.54 -1.41
CA GLN A 98 -11.56 4.63 -2.80
C GLN A 98 -11.03 6.03 -3.15
N ASP A 99 -11.70 7.10 -2.70
CA ASP A 99 -11.24 8.48 -2.89
C ASP A 99 -9.92 8.72 -2.13
N ALA A 100 -9.78 8.19 -0.91
CA ALA A 100 -8.53 8.27 -0.14
C ALA A 100 -7.39 7.49 -0.82
N ALA A 101 -7.68 6.27 -1.27
CA ALA A 101 -6.76 5.40 -1.97
C ALA A 101 -6.27 6.03 -3.28
N TYR A 102 -7.18 6.63 -4.05
CA TYR A 102 -6.85 7.39 -5.24
C TYR A 102 -5.90 8.56 -4.96
N GLN A 103 -6.20 9.35 -3.93
CA GLN A 103 -5.39 10.52 -3.57
C GLN A 103 -3.96 10.15 -3.17
N VAL A 104 -3.81 9.13 -2.31
CA VAL A 104 -2.47 8.68 -1.91
C VAL A 104 -1.73 8.01 -3.08
N ALA A 105 -2.43 7.26 -3.94
CA ALA A 105 -1.82 6.66 -5.12
C ALA A 105 -1.30 7.73 -6.10
N LEU A 106 -2.12 8.74 -6.41
CA LEU A 106 -1.75 9.86 -7.26
C LEU A 106 -0.54 10.61 -6.69
N ALA A 107 -0.57 10.95 -5.40
CA ALA A 107 0.53 11.64 -4.73
C ALA A 107 1.83 10.81 -4.77
N THR A 108 1.73 9.51 -4.52
CA THR A 108 2.88 8.59 -4.54
C THR A 108 3.54 8.55 -5.90
N GLN A 109 2.77 8.40 -6.97
CA GLN A 109 3.32 8.37 -8.32
C GLN A 109 3.95 9.69 -8.73
N ALA A 110 3.29 10.81 -8.41
CA ALA A 110 3.82 12.14 -8.70
C ALA A 110 5.17 12.38 -7.99
N ILE A 111 5.25 12.07 -6.70
CA ILE A 111 6.46 12.27 -5.89
C ILE A 111 7.58 11.35 -6.36
N VAL A 112 7.31 10.05 -6.56
CA VAL A 112 8.31 9.08 -7.04
C VAL A 112 8.85 9.49 -8.41
N GLY A 113 7.97 9.93 -9.32
CA GLY A 113 8.36 10.40 -10.65
C GLY A 113 9.22 11.67 -10.60
N GLU A 114 8.83 12.64 -9.77
CA GLU A 114 9.60 13.88 -9.57
C GLU A 114 10.99 13.58 -8.97
N ASP A 115 11.06 12.80 -7.89
CA ASP A 115 12.32 12.44 -7.23
C ASP A 115 13.26 11.68 -8.17
N SER A 116 12.72 10.78 -9.00
CA SER A 116 13.49 10.08 -10.04
C SER A 116 14.06 11.05 -11.07
N SER A 117 13.24 11.98 -11.56
CA SER A 117 13.63 12.98 -12.56
C SER A 117 14.66 13.98 -12.04
N ILE A 118 14.47 14.47 -10.81
CA ILE A 118 15.42 15.38 -10.16
C ILE A 118 16.74 14.67 -9.91
N SER A 119 16.71 13.48 -9.32
CA SER A 119 17.92 12.71 -8.99
C SER A 119 18.71 12.36 -10.25
N GLY A 120 18.04 11.96 -11.32
CA GLY A 120 18.69 11.67 -12.61
C GLY A 120 19.36 12.92 -13.21
N ARG A 121 18.67 14.07 -13.21
CA ARG A 121 19.24 15.34 -13.69
C ARG A 121 20.43 15.80 -12.88
N LEU A 122 20.42 15.60 -11.56
CA LEU A 122 21.54 15.93 -10.68
C LEU A 122 22.73 14.99 -10.91
N GLY A 123 22.47 13.69 -11.06
CA GLY A 123 23.50 12.68 -11.34
C GLY A 123 24.26 12.94 -12.66
N MET A 124 23.58 13.51 -13.67
CA MET A 124 24.21 13.88 -14.94
C MET A 124 25.11 15.11 -14.89
N ARG A 125 24.99 15.99 -13.89
CA ARG A 125 25.74 17.26 -13.86
C ARG A 125 27.21 17.08 -13.50
N GLY A 126 27.64 15.92 -12.99
CA GLY A 126 29.05 15.59 -12.79
C GLY A 126 29.82 16.43 -11.75
N VAL A 127 29.16 17.35 -11.03
CA VAL A 127 29.78 18.28 -10.06
C VAL A 127 29.74 17.76 -8.61
N ALA A 128 28.92 16.74 -8.30
CA ALA A 128 28.68 16.29 -6.92
C ALA A 128 29.42 14.98 -6.56
N THR A 129 29.95 14.93 -5.33
CA THR A 129 30.81 13.87 -4.78
C THR A 129 30.07 12.63 -4.27
N SER A 130 28.74 12.66 -4.16
CA SER A 130 27.88 11.51 -3.80
C SER A 130 26.40 11.95 -3.84
N PRO A 131 25.42 11.07 -4.13
CA PRO A 131 24.01 11.42 -3.94
C PRO A 131 23.69 11.67 -2.46
N ALA A 132 22.69 12.52 -2.18
CA ALA A 132 22.25 12.84 -0.81
C ALA A 132 21.65 11.62 -0.06
N TRP A 133 21.24 10.60 -0.81
CA TRP A 133 20.76 9.30 -0.36
C TRP A 133 20.94 8.30 -1.51
N ARG A 134 21.22 7.05 -1.17
CA ARG A 134 21.33 5.92 -2.10
C ARG A 134 19.98 5.30 -2.40
N ILE A 135 19.15 5.09 -1.39
CA ILE A 135 17.82 4.48 -1.53
C ILE A 135 16.77 5.38 -0.88
N LYS A 136 15.65 5.57 -1.57
CA LYS A 136 14.46 6.24 -1.04
C LYS A 136 13.23 5.38 -1.32
N ALA A 137 12.65 4.83 -0.26
CA ALA A 137 11.47 3.98 -0.27
C ALA A 137 10.22 4.78 0.11
N TYR A 138 9.09 4.53 -0.56
CA TYR A 138 7.85 5.27 -0.37
C TYR A 138 6.73 4.34 0.06
N ILE A 139 6.25 4.51 1.28
CA ILE A 139 5.09 3.79 1.81
C ILE A 139 3.86 4.69 1.61
N PRO A 140 2.94 4.34 0.71
CA PRO A 140 1.65 5.02 0.63
C PRO A 140 0.76 4.56 1.78
N ALA A 141 0.19 5.52 2.51
CA ALA A 141 -0.63 5.23 3.68
C ALA A 141 -1.90 6.09 3.75
N ILE A 142 -2.93 5.51 4.33
CA ILE A 142 -4.15 6.22 4.73
C ILE A 142 -4.23 6.18 6.25
N VAL A 143 -4.27 7.34 6.90
CA VAL A 143 -4.47 7.42 8.35
C VAL A 143 -5.89 7.89 8.60
N THR A 144 -6.69 7.09 9.31
CA THR A 144 -8.11 7.37 9.52
C THR A 144 -8.49 7.28 10.99
N THR A 145 -9.47 8.07 11.42
CA THR A 145 -10.09 7.91 12.74
C THR A 145 -11.22 6.88 12.74
N ALA A 146 -11.63 6.35 11.58
CA ALA A 146 -12.60 5.26 11.51
C ALA A 146 -12.06 3.98 12.17
N LYS A 147 -12.94 3.15 12.71
CA LYS A 147 -12.55 1.80 13.14
C LYS A 147 -12.21 0.95 11.92
N LEU A 148 -11.10 0.23 11.98
CA LEU A 148 -10.74 -0.73 10.94
C LEU A 148 -11.19 -2.11 11.39
N VAL A 149 -12.01 -2.76 10.58
CA VAL A 149 -12.54 -4.10 10.84
C VAL A 149 -12.16 -4.98 9.67
N VAL A 150 -11.68 -6.18 9.96
CA VAL A 150 -11.44 -7.22 8.96
C VAL A 150 -12.57 -8.24 9.03
N CYS A 151 -13.10 -8.59 7.87
CA CYS A 151 -14.12 -9.60 7.65
C CYS A 151 -13.47 -10.83 7.03
N ASP A 152 -13.45 -11.92 7.80
CA ASP A 152 -12.99 -13.23 7.38
C ASP A 152 -14.21 -14.16 7.22
N PHE A 153 -14.30 -14.88 6.11
CA PHE A 153 -15.31 -15.92 5.90
C PHE A 153 -14.72 -17.03 5.02
N ASP A 154 -15.25 -18.25 5.13
CA ASP A 154 -14.90 -19.34 4.21
C ASP A 154 -15.65 -19.12 2.87
N PRO A 155 -14.95 -19.03 1.73
CA PRO A 155 -15.61 -18.97 0.42
C PRO A 155 -16.61 -20.11 0.17
N ALA A 156 -16.43 -21.27 0.80
CA ALA A 156 -17.36 -22.39 0.71
C ALA A 156 -18.70 -22.15 1.41
N ASP A 157 -18.76 -21.21 2.36
CA ASP A 157 -20.00 -20.81 3.04
C ASP A 157 -20.79 -19.75 2.24
N VAL A 158 -20.28 -19.27 1.10
CA VAL A 158 -20.99 -18.34 0.21
C VAL A 158 -22.09 -19.10 -0.55
N ASN A 159 -23.34 -18.64 -0.42
CA ASN A 159 -24.44 -19.20 -1.20
C ASN A 159 -24.21 -18.91 -2.69
N PRO A 160 -24.07 -19.92 -3.57
CA PRO A 160 -23.75 -19.70 -4.98
C PRO A 160 -24.90 -19.07 -5.79
N VAL A 161 -26.13 -19.10 -5.26
CA VAL A 161 -27.30 -18.52 -5.92
C VAL A 161 -27.45 -17.03 -5.56
N THR A 162 -27.24 -16.67 -4.30
CA THR A 162 -27.47 -15.30 -3.81
C THR A 162 -26.18 -14.48 -3.69
N GLY A 163 -25.02 -15.13 -3.59
CA GLY A 163 -23.74 -14.49 -3.26
C GLY A 163 -23.64 -14.05 -1.81
N GLU A 164 -24.56 -14.45 -0.94
CA GLU A 164 -24.60 -14.04 0.46
C GLU A 164 -23.83 -15.03 1.36
N VAL A 165 -23.21 -14.49 2.41
CA VAL A 165 -22.59 -15.26 3.49
C VAL A 165 -23.49 -15.20 4.72
N PRO A 166 -23.88 -16.34 5.32
CA PRO A 166 -24.64 -16.34 6.56
C PRO A 166 -23.90 -15.58 7.68
N PHE A 167 -24.63 -14.80 8.49
CA PHE A 167 -24.02 -13.91 9.48
C PHE A 167 -23.16 -14.65 10.51
N ASP A 168 -23.55 -15.86 10.89
CA ASP A 168 -22.83 -16.74 11.81
C ASP A 168 -21.57 -17.39 11.20
N LYS A 169 -21.35 -17.21 9.90
CA LYS A 169 -20.20 -17.74 9.14
C LYS A 169 -19.14 -16.68 8.84
N ALA A 170 -19.43 -15.41 9.09
CA ALA A 170 -18.48 -14.32 8.94
C ALA A 170 -17.91 -13.92 10.31
N THR A 171 -16.59 -13.78 10.39
CA THR A 171 -15.88 -13.27 11.57
C THR A 171 -15.45 -11.84 11.32
N LEU A 172 -15.87 -10.94 12.20
CA LEU A 172 -15.46 -9.54 12.19
C LEU A 172 -14.47 -9.28 13.33
N ARG A 173 -13.31 -8.71 13.00
CA ARG A 173 -12.26 -8.39 13.98
C ARG A 173 -11.73 -6.97 13.79
N GLU A 174 -11.71 -6.18 14.86
CA GLU A 174 -11.03 -4.87 14.84
C GLU A 174 -9.50 -5.05 14.74
N VAL A 175 -8.84 -4.25 13.91
CA VAL A 175 -7.38 -4.30 13.69
C VAL A 175 -6.76 -2.90 13.75
N PRO A 176 -5.49 -2.76 14.15
CA PRO A 176 -4.81 -1.46 14.18
C PRO A 176 -4.45 -0.94 12.78
N SER A 177 -4.20 -1.84 11.84
CA SER A 177 -3.85 -1.54 10.45
C SER A 177 -4.21 -2.70 9.51
N VAL A 178 -4.33 -2.40 8.22
CA VAL A 178 -4.55 -3.36 7.14
C VAL A 178 -3.75 -2.96 5.90
N THR A 179 -3.17 -3.93 5.22
CA THR A 179 -2.63 -3.75 3.86
C THR A 179 -3.77 -3.83 2.87
N PHE A 180 -4.05 -2.73 2.17
CA PHE A 180 -5.13 -2.64 1.18
C PHE A 180 -4.57 -2.61 -0.24
N GLU A 181 -4.94 -3.59 -1.07
CA GLU A 181 -4.57 -3.66 -2.48
C GLU A 181 -5.52 -2.79 -3.31
N TYR A 182 -5.10 -1.56 -3.59
CA TYR A 182 -5.87 -0.64 -4.41
C TYR A 182 -5.63 -0.88 -5.90
N THR A 183 -6.70 -1.13 -6.66
CA THR A 183 -6.61 -1.20 -8.12
C THR A 183 -6.41 0.20 -8.70
N LEU A 184 -5.29 0.40 -9.39
CA LEU A 184 -4.96 1.69 -9.98
C LEU A 184 -5.86 1.96 -11.19
N PRO A 185 -6.42 3.18 -11.34
CA PRO A 185 -7.09 3.57 -12.57
C PRO A 185 -6.08 3.65 -13.72
N ARG A 186 -6.56 3.46 -14.96
CA ARG A 186 -5.71 3.29 -16.15
C ARG A 186 -4.67 4.39 -16.36
N HIS A 187 -4.97 5.64 -16.02
CA HIS A 187 -4.02 6.75 -16.16
C HIS A 187 -2.91 6.77 -15.09
N LEU A 188 -3.05 5.97 -14.04
CA LEU A 188 -2.05 5.73 -13.00
C LEU A 188 -1.35 4.36 -13.18
N GLN A 189 -1.74 3.54 -14.16
CA GLN A 189 -1.04 2.28 -14.42
C GLN A 189 0.23 2.54 -15.22
N PHE A 190 1.35 1.94 -14.82
CA PHE A 190 2.60 2.00 -15.58
C PHE A 190 2.81 0.70 -16.32
N GLY A 191 3.05 0.76 -17.63
CA GLY A 191 3.41 -0.43 -18.38
C GLY A 191 4.84 -0.89 -18.01
N PRO A 192 5.09 -2.19 -17.84
CA PRO A 192 6.46 -2.70 -17.79
C PRO A 192 7.19 -2.38 -19.09
N ALA A 193 8.51 -2.18 -19.00
CA ALA A 193 9.36 -2.02 -20.18
C ALA A 193 9.32 -3.27 -21.10
N ASP A 194 9.12 -4.45 -20.50
CA ASP A 194 8.92 -5.73 -21.20
C ASP A 194 7.60 -6.36 -20.73
N ILE A 195 6.55 -6.12 -21.52
CA ILE A 195 5.21 -6.64 -21.27
C ILE A 195 5.19 -8.18 -21.36
N SER A 196 5.85 -8.76 -22.37
CA SER A 196 5.84 -10.20 -22.62
C SER A 196 6.43 -10.98 -21.44
N ARG A 197 7.57 -10.53 -20.92
CA ARG A 197 8.20 -11.12 -19.74
C ARG A 197 7.32 -10.96 -18.49
N SER A 198 6.74 -9.78 -18.30
CA SER A 198 5.91 -9.50 -17.13
C SER A 198 4.64 -10.37 -17.09
N TYR A 199 4.05 -10.69 -18.26
CA TYR A 199 2.96 -11.66 -18.35
C TYR A 199 3.42 -13.09 -18.02
N GLY A 200 4.58 -13.51 -18.55
CA GLY A 200 5.12 -14.85 -18.29
C GLY A 200 5.50 -15.09 -16.82
N GLU A 201 5.92 -14.04 -16.12
CA GLU A 201 6.32 -14.08 -14.70
C GLU A 201 5.17 -13.71 -13.73
N GLY A 202 3.96 -13.40 -14.23
CA GLY A 202 2.82 -13.01 -13.40
C GLY A 202 2.98 -11.66 -12.69
N LEU A 203 3.88 -10.79 -13.17
CA LEU A 203 4.21 -9.50 -12.55
C LEU A 203 3.24 -8.38 -12.94
N VAL A 204 2.25 -8.65 -13.79
CA VAL A 204 1.27 -7.67 -14.28
C VAL A 204 0.53 -6.98 -13.13
N ASP A 205 0.25 -7.70 -12.04
CA ASP A 205 -0.45 -7.16 -10.88
C ASP A 205 0.36 -6.04 -10.19
N LEU A 206 1.69 -6.09 -10.24
CA LEU A 206 2.56 -5.02 -9.70
C LEU A 206 2.37 -3.69 -10.42
N PHE A 207 1.87 -3.72 -11.66
CA PHE A 207 1.68 -2.55 -12.52
C PHE A 207 0.25 -2.03 -12.51
N THR A 208 -0.70 -2.83 -12.01
CA THR A 208 -2.13 -2.52 -12.01
C THR A 208 -2.70 -2.31 -10.61
N ARG A 209 -1.98 -2.70 -9.57
CA ARG A 209 -2.36 -2.51 -8.16
C ARG A 209 -1.25 -1.81 -7.38
N MET A 210 -1.65 -1.11 -6.31
CA MET A 210 -0.74 -0.49 -5.34
C MET A 210 -1.15 -0.96 -3.94
N HIS A 211 -0.17 -1.41 -3.14
CA HIS A 211 -0.43 -1.74 -1.75
C HIS A 211 -0.40 -0.47 -0.92
N LEU A 212 -1.46 -0.24 -0.16
CA LEU A 212 -1.63 0.92 0.72
C LEU A 212 -1.67 0.44 2.16
N LEU A 213 -0.95 1.11 3.05
CA LEU A 213 -1.04 0.85 4.48
C LEU A 213 -2.17 1.70 5.08
N VAL A 214 -3.28 1.08 5.47
CA VAL A 214 -4.39 1.78 6.14
C VAL A 214 -4.22 1.63 7.64
N ILE A 215 -4.17 2.75 8.36
CA ILE A 215 -3.83 2.81 9.78
C ILE A 215 -4.93 3.53 10.55
N GLN A 216 -5.36 2.93 11.65
CA GLN A 216 -6.21 3.60 12.61
C GLN A 216 -5.35 4.61 13.39
N SER A 217 -5.75 5.87 13.40
CA SER A 217 -4.95 7.00 13.89
C SER A 217 -4.46 6.88 15.34
N GLY A 218 -5.22 6.25 16.23
CA GLY A 218 -4.82 5.97 17.61
C GLY A 218 -3.69 4.95 17.73
N HIS A 219 -3.50 4.09 16.72
CA HIS A 219 -2.40 3.13 16.63
C HIS A 219 -1.23 3.62 15.77
N PHE A 220 -1.29 4.84 15.24
CA PHE A 220 -0.29 5.35 14.29
C PHE A 220 1.14 5.32 14.83
N ALA A 221 1.33 5.74 16.08
CA ALA A 221 2.65 5.75 16.71
C ALA A 221 3.24 4.34 16.86
N ASP A 222 2.41 3.33 17.12
CA ASP A 222 2.88 1.95 17.29
C ASP A 222 3.22 1.32 15.95
N VAL A 223 2.42 1.56 14.91
CA VAL A 223 2.74 1.16 13.54
C VAL A 223 4.06 1.76 13.07
N LEU A 224 4.32 3.04 13.37
CA LEU A 224 5.60 3.68 13.04
C LEU A 224 6.79 3.05 13.77
N LYS A 225 6.62 2.65 15.04
CA LYS A 225 7.67 1.95 15.78
C LYS A 225 7.98 0.60 15.15
N GLU A 226 6.98 -0.16 14.73
CA GLU A 226 7.19 -1.44 14.07
C GLU A 226 7.87 -1.27 12.70
N LEU A 227 7.47 -0.28 11.90
CA LEU A 227 8.16 0.05 10.64
C LEU A 227 9.63 0.43 10.85
N GLY A 228 9.94 1.11 11.96
CA GLY A 228 11.31 1.49 12.32
C GLY A 228 12.19 0.35 12.84
N LYS A 229 11.61 -0.82 13.17
CA LYS A 229 12.37 -2.02 13.60
C LYS A 229 12.83 -2.88 12.42
N GLY A 230 12.28 -2.67 11.23
CA GLY A 230 12.69 -3.40 10.03
C GLY A 230 14.06 -2.95 9.54
N ASP A 231 15.04 -3.85 9.52
CA ASP A 231 16.29 -3.61 8.81
C ASP A 231 15.99 -3.48 7.31
N LEU A 232 16.20 -2.28 6.75
CA LEU A 232 16.31 -2.08 5.30
C LEU A 232 17.64 -2.68 4.82
N ASN A 233 17.80 -3.99 4.98
CA ASN A 233 18.96 -4.68 4.43
C ASN A 233 18.90 -4.55 2.90
N PRO A 234 20.00 -4.16 2.24
CA PRO A 234 20.06 -4.21 0.80
C PRO A 234 19.79 -5.65 0.38
N ALA A 235 18.78 -5.85 -0.45
CA ALA A 235 18.42 -7.17 -0.95
C ALA A 235 19.68 -7.82 -1.55
N GLN A 236 20.07 -8.97 -1.01
CA GLN A 236 20.84 -9.95 -1.76
C GLN A 236 19.95 -10.34 -2.94
N GLY A 237 20.21 -9.73 -4.09
CA GLY A 237 19.45 -10.00 -5.31
C GLY A 237 19.50 -11.49 -5.62
N ALA A 238 18.36 -12.01 -6.05
CA ALA A 238 18.23 -13.24 -6.80
C ALA A 238 19.22 -13.23 -7.97
N ALA A 239 20.38 -13.83 -7.73
CA ALA A 239 21.28 -14.36 -8.73
C ALA A 239 21.24 -15.88 -8.57
N SER A 240 20.25 -16.49 -9.20
CA SER A 240 20.23 -17.90 -9.56
C SER A 240 19.32 -18.09 -10.76
#